data_AF-A0A2J4REL3-F1
#
_entry.id   AF-A0A2J4REL3-F1
#
_cell.length_a   1.000
_cell.length_b   1.000
_cell.length_c   1.000
_cell.angle_alpha   90.00
_cell.angle_beta   90.00
_cell.angle_gamma   90.00
#
_symmetry.space_group_name_H-M   'P 1'
#
loop_
_entity.id
_entity.type
_entity.pdbx_description
1 polymer ?
#
loop_
_entity_poly.entity_id
_entity_poly.type
_entity_poly.pdbx_seq_one_letter_code
_entity_poly.pdbx_strand_id
1 'polypeptide(L)'
;MESWLIPAAPVTFVEEIKKSRFITRLAHTDGVAAAKAFVESVRADHPDARHHCVAWVAGPPNDSQQLGFSDDGEPAGTAGKPMLAQLMG
;
A
#
# COMPACT_ATOMS: atom_id res chain seq x y z
N MET A 1 -21.70 -15.62 -7.83
CA MET A 1 -20.59 -15.07 -7.04
C MET A 1 -20.01 -13.97 -7.92
N GLU A 2 -20.12 -12.71 -7.52
CA GLU A 2 -19.54 -11.62 -8.30
C GLU A 2 -18.01 -11.75 -8.23
N SER A 3 -17.36 -11.66 -9.39
CA SER A 3 -15.90 -11.65 -9.50
C SER A 3 -15.42 -10.21 -9.63
N TRP A 4 -14.30 -9.88 -9.01
CA TRP A 4 -13.63 -8.59 -9.15
C TRP A 4 -12.22 -8.76 -9.71
N LEU A 5 -11.69 -7.68 -10.25
CA LEU A 5 -10.31 -7.64 -10.74
C LEU A 5 -9.34 -7.56 -9.57
N ILE A 6 -8.21 -8.24 -9.71
CA ILE A 6 -7.07 -8.19 -8.79
C ILE A 6 -5.79 -7.91 -9.59
N PRO A 7 -4.71 -7.42 -8.95
CA PRO A 7 -3.42 -7.27 -9.61
C PRO A 7 -2.92 -8.62 -10.15
N ALA A 8 -2.69 -8.73 -11.46
CA ALA A 8 -2.19 -9.95 -12.09
C ALA A 8 -0.69 -10.20 -11.81
N ALA A 9 0.05 -9.14 -11.51
CA ALA A 9 1.47 -9.18 -11.20
C ALA A 9 1.83 -8.01 -10.26
N PRO A 10 2.91 -8.12 -9.47
CA PRO A 10 3.41 -7.00 -8.69
C PRO A 10 3.95 -5.90 -9.60
N VAL A 11 3.84 -4.65 -9.14
CA VAL A 11 4.34 -3.46 -9.82
C VAL A 11 5.26 -2.69 -8.88
N THR A 12 6.37 -2.17 -9.42
CA THR A 12 7.24 -1.24 -8.70
C THR A 12 7.45 -0.02 -9.58
N PHE A 13 7.26 1.15 -8.98
CA PHE A 13 7.46 2.44 -9.63
C PHE A 13 8.31 3.33 -8.72
N VAL A 14 9.23 4.09 -9.32
CA VAL A 14 10.14 4.96 -8.59
C VAL A 14 10.04 6.37 -9.17
N GLU A 15 9.91 7.34 -8.28
CA GLU A 15 9.87 8.76 -8.63
C GLU A 15 10.83 9.55 -7.74
N GLU A 16 11.48 10.56 -8.30
CA GLU A 16 12.30 11.50 -7.55
C GLU A 16 11.61 12.88 -7.53
N ILE A 17 11.31 13.38 -6.34
CA ILE A 17 10.70 14.69 -6.13
C ILE A 17 11.58 15.47 -5.16
N LYS A 18 12.13 16.60 -5.60
CA LYS A 18 12.96 17.50 -4.77
C LYS A 18 14.10 16.76 -4.02
N LYS A 19 14.80 15.85 -4.72
CA LYS A 19 15.88 14.99 -4.18
C LYS A 19 15.43 13.93 -3.16
N SER A 20 14.13 13.81 -2.92
CA SER A 20 13.55 12.68 -2.19
C SER A 20 13.14 11.60 -3.18
N ARG A 21 13.48 10.34 -2.88
CA ARG A 21 13.13 9.18 -3.70
C ARG A 21 11.91 8.48 -3.10
N PHE A 22 10.87 8.33 -3.91
CA PHE A 22 9.64 7.62 -3.58
C PHE A 22 9.60 6.30 -4.34
N ILE A 23 9.41 5.19 -3.63
CA ILE A 23 9.36 3.84 -4.20
C ILE A 23 7.98 3.28 -3.90
N THR A 24 7.11 3.23 -4.90
CA THR A 24 5.77 2.65 -4.79
C THR A 24 5.83 1.18 -5.17
N ARG A 25 5.34 0.30 -4.29
CA ARG A 25 5.22 -1.14 -4.54
C ARG A 25 3.78 -1.58 -4.40
N LEU A 26 3.23 -2.17 -5.47
CA LEU A 26 1.91 -2.79 -5.47
C LEU A 26 2.05 -4.30 -5.69
N ALA A 27 1.25 -5.08 -4.98
CA ALA A 27 1.18 -6.52 -5.14
C ALA A 27 -0.23 -7.01 -4.80
N HIS A 28 -0.61 -8.16 -5.39
CA HIS A 28 -1.78 -8.88 -4.92
C HIS A 28 -1.51 -9.48 -3.54
N THR A 29 -2.41 -9.23 -2.59
CA THR A 29 -2.34 -9.77 -1.23
C THR A 29 -3.71 -10.31 -0.86
N ASP A 30 -3.78 -11.57 -0.47
CA ASP A 30 -5.03 -12.24 -0.09
C ASP A 30 -5.24 -12.08 1.42
N GLY A 31 -6.10 -11.14 1.80
CA GLY A 31 -6.41 -10.85 3.19
C GLY A 31 -5.36 -10.00 3.92
N VAL A 32 -5.76 -9.53 5.11
CA VAL A 32 -4.97 -8.58 5.92
C VAL A 32 -3.62 -9.15 6.34
N ALA A 33 -3.53 -10.47 6.56
CA ALA A 33 -2.27 -11.13 6.93
C ALA A 33 -1.24 -11.05 5.81
N ALA A 34 -1.64 -11.31 4.56
CA ALA A 34 -0.77 -11.18 3.40
C ALA A 34 -0.36 -9.72 3.16
N ALA A 35 -1.28 -8.77 3.34
CA ALA A 35 -0.98 -7.34 3.24
C ALA A 35 0.10 -6.91 4.25
N LYS A 36 -0.03 -7.31 5.51
CA LYS A 36 0.98 -7.03 6.55
C LYS A 36 2.33 -7.69 6.25
N ALA A 37 2.33 -8.95 5.82
CA ALA A 37 3.56 -9.65 5.46
C ALA A 37 4.30 -8.95 4.30
N PHE A 38 3.55 -8.45 3.31
CA PHE A 38 4.11 -7.68 2.22
C PHE A 38 4.76 -6.38 2.73
N VAL A 39 4.08 -5.63 3.60
CA VAL A 39 4.64 -4.41 4.22
C VAL A 39 5.97 -4.70 4.92
N GLU A 40 6.05 -5.76 5.72
CA GLU A 40 7.28 -6.14 6.42
C GLU A 40 8.40 -6.50 5.44
N SER A 41 8.09 -7.16 4.32
CA SER A 41 9.10 -7.42 3.27
C SER A 41 9.65 -6.13 2.65
N VAL A 42 8.78 -5.14 2.39
CA VAL A 42 9.20 -3.84 1.83
C VAL A 42 10.04 -3.04 2.84
N ARG A 43 9.71 -3.12 4.14
CA ARG A 43 10.51 -2.55 5.23
C ARG A 43 11.91 -3.19 5.28
N ALA A 44 11.98 -4.51 5.15
CA ALA A 44 13.25 -5.25 5.12
C ALA A 44 14.11 -4.95 3.88
N ASP A 45 13.48 -4.73 2.71
CA ASP A 45 14.18 -4.38 1.45
C ASP A 45 14.76 -2.95 1.49
N HIS A 46 14.19 -2.05 2.31
CA HIS A 46 14.55 -0.64 2.36
C HIS A 46 14.69 -0.12 3.80
N PRO A 47 15.62 -0.65 4.62
CA PRO A 47 15.76 -0.28 6.03
C PRO A 47 16.18 1.18 6.23
N ASP A 48 16.78 1.81 5.22
CA ASP A 48 17.24 3.20 5.26
C ASP A 48 16.16 4.23 4.87
N ALA A 49 14.96 3.78 4.50
CA ALA A 49 13.86 4.68 4.18
C ALA A 49 13.30 5.32 5.48
N ARG A 50 12.98 6.62 5.40
CA ARG A 50 12.48 7.36 6.57
C ARG A 50 11.03 7.01 6.92
N HIS A 51 10.24 6.72 5.91
CA HIS A 51 8.80 6.46 6.01
C HIS A 51 8.44 5.32 5.06
N HIS A 52 7.63 4.40 5.57
CA HIS A 52 6.98 3.30 4.88
C HIS A 52 5.47 3.47 5.02
N CYS A 53 4.94 4.48 4.34
CA CYS A 53 3.51 4.71 4.26
C CYS A 53 2.85 3.52 3.56
N VAL A 54 1.69 3.10 4.03
CA VAL A 54 0.99 1.93 3.51
C VAL A 54 -0.49 2.20 3.30
N ALA A 55 -1.08 1.48 2.34
CA ALA A 55 -2.51 1.35 2.16
C ALA A 55 -2.82 -0.02 1.55
N TRP A 56 -3.95 -0.62 1.91
CA TRP A 56 -4.42 -1.86 1.30
C TRP A 56 -5.95 -1.97 1.32
N VAL A 57 -6.47 -2.71 0.35
CA VAL A 57 -7.84 -3.22 0.28
C VAL A 57 -7.69 -4.74 0.28
N ALA A 58 -7.96 -5.39 1.42
CA ALA A 58 -7.68 -6.81 1.62
C ALA A 58 -8.93 -7.69 1.64
N GLY A 59 -10.04 -7.19 1.11
CA GLY A 59 -11.30 -7.91 1.00
C GLY A 59 -12.03 -7.53 -0.28
N PRO A 60 -13.28 -8.00 -0.47
CA PRO A 60 -14.13 -7.55 -1.56
C PRO A 60 -14.22 -6.02 -1.58
N PRO A 61 -14.39 -5.38 -2.75
CA PRO A 61 -14.46 -3.91 -2.86
C PRO A 61 -15.49 -3.24 -1.92
N ASN A 62 -16.51 -3.99 -1.51
CA ASN A 62 -17.60 -3.52 -0.66
C ASN A 62 -17.39 -3.83 0.85
N ASP A 63 -16.27 -4.47 1.22
CA ASP A 63 -15.96 -4.84 2.61
C ASP A 63 -14.98 -3.84 3.24
N SER A 64 -15.54 -2.84 3.91
CA SER A 64 -14.76 -1.79 4.56
C SER A 64 -13.97 -2.27 5.78
N GLN A 65 -14.25 -3.46 6.31
CA GLN A 65 -13.54 -3.99 7.48
C GLN A 65 -12.11 -4.46 7.17
N GLN A 66 -11.78 -4.63 5.88
CA GLN A 66 -10.48 -5.12 5.42
C GLN A 66 -9.64 -4.03 4.74
N LEU A 67 -9.99 -2.76 4.99
CA LEU A 67 -9.20 -1.60 4.59
C LEU A 67 -8.15 -1.30 5.66
N GLY A 68 -6.98 -0.83 5.24
CA GLY A 68 -5.97 -0.34 6.17
C GLY A 68 -5.05 0.68 5.52
N PHE A 69 -4.55 1.62 6.30
CA PHE A 69 -3.58 2.62 5.87
C PHE A 69 -2.75 3.13 7.06
N SER A 70 -1.57 3.67 6.78
CA SER A 70 -0.71 4.35 7.75
C SER A 70 0.13 5.42 7.06
N ASP A 71 0.32 6.55 7.74
CA ASP A 71 1.20 7.64 7.32
C ASP A 71 2.66 7.43 7.76
N ASP A 72 2.95 6.45 8.62
CA ASP A 72 4.31 6.09 9.09
C ASP A 72 5.21 7.28 9.48
N GLY A 73 4.65 8.24 10.20
CA GLY A 73 5.38 9.43 10.68
C GLY A 73 5.32 10.65 9.75
N GLU A 74 4.73 10.52 8.56
CA GLU A 74 4.29 11.68 7.77
C GLU A 74 3.16 12.44 8.48
N PRO A 75 2.92 13.72 8.16
CA PRO A 75 1.81 14.48 8.73
C PRO A 75 0.47 13.74 8.57
N ALA A 76 -0.35 13.76 9.62
CA ALA A 76 -1.55 12.94 9.67
C ALA A 76 -2.48 13.19 8.46
N GLY A 77 -2.78 12.13 7.72
CA GLY A 77 -3.67 12.13 6.57
C GLY A 77 -3.04 12.57 5.24
N THR A 78 -1.72 12.75 5.15
CA THR A 78 -1.06 13.18 3.90
C THR A 78 -0.56 12.04 3.03
N ALA A 79 -0.45 10.81 3.55
CA ALA A 79 0.09 9.68 2.78
C ALA A 79 -0.88 8.50 2.70
N GLY A 80 -1.22 7.89 3.83
CA GLY A 80 -2.03 6.68 3.90
C GLY A 80 -3.44 6.86 3.32
N LYS A 81 -4.14 7.92 3.70
CA LYS A 81 -5.50 8.21 3.19
C LYS A 81 -5.53 8.46 1.68
N PRO A 82 -4.67 9.34 1.11
CA PRO A 82 -4.59 9.50 -0.35
C PRO A 82 -4.31 8.21 -1.10
N MET A 83 -3.40 7.35 -0.62
CA MET A 83 -3.13 6.07 -1.25
C MET A 83 -4.33 5.12 -1.19
N LEU A 84 -5.02 5.05 -0.04
CA LEU A 84 -6.21 4.21 0.09
C LEU A 84 -7.32 4.66 -0.87
N ALA A 85 -7.52 5.97 -1.03
CA ALA A 85 -8.52 6.50 -1.97
C ALA A 85 -8.25 6.01 -3.40
N GLN A 86 -6.99 5.99 -3.85
CA GLN A 86 -6.63 5.48 -5.19
C GLN A 86 -6.90 3.98 -5.35
N LEU A 87 -6.77 3.18 -4.29
CA LEU A 87 -7.10 1.75 -4.33
C LEU A 87 -8.61 1.50 -4.40
N MET A 88 -9.41 2.41 -3.84
CA MET A 88 -10.87 2.29 -3.81
C MET A 88 -11.55 2.82 -5.08
N GLY A 89 -10.87 3.66 -5.87
CA GLY A 89 -11.40 4.27 -7.09
C GLY A 89 -11.97 5.65 -6.85
#